data_AF-M5BJZ5-F1
#
_entry.id   AF-M5BJZ5-F1
#
_cell.length_a   1.000
_cell.length_b   1.000
_cell.length_c   1.000
_cell.angle_alpha   90.00
_cell.angle_beta   90.00
_cell.angle_gamma   90.00
#
_symmetry.space_group_name_H-M   'P 1'
#
loop_
_entity.id
_entity.type
_entity.pdbx_description
1 polymer ?
#
loop_
_entity_poly.entity_id
_entity_poly.type
_entity_poly.pdbx_seq_one_letter_code
_entity_poly.pdbx_strand_id
1 'polypeptide(L)'
;MVSTDDFNKQLAQRVKQFRKTYKGLGQVTLYDAHKIFNVQLDNAETLGFVNATGYNTAYQNGTPGSTYQVAGSKPVSSYFWLNSLHPTFGVHDIMARAISTVLS
;
A
#
# COMPACT_ATOMS: atom_id res chain seq x y z
N MET A 1 13.39 5.41 18.56
CA MET A 1 12.76 5.30 17.23
C MET A 1 11.54 6.20 17.20
N VAL A 2 11.35 6.98 16.13
CA VAL A 2 10.10 7.70 15.88
C VAL A 2 9.07 6.68 15.39
N SER A 3 7.86 6.67 15.95
CA SER A 3 6.79 5.78 15.47
C SER A 3 6.26 6.25 14.11
N THR A 4 5.65 5.34 13.34
CA THR A 4 5.00 5.67 12.07
C THR A 4 3.97 6.79 12.24
N ASP A 5 3.21 6.79 13.35
CA ASP A 5 2.23 7.83 13.65
C ASP A 5 2.86 9.21 13.88
N ASP A 6 3.97 9.26 14.63
CA ASP A 6 4.66 10.52 14.88
C ASP A 6 5.30 11.07 13.60
N PHE A 7 5.92 10.18 12.80
CA PHE A 7 6.42 10.54 11.48
C PHE A 7 5.32 11.11 10.57
N ASN A 8 4.16 10.44 10.48
CA ASN A 8 3.04 10.88 9.65
C ASN A 8 2.47 12.23 10.12
N LYS A 9 2.38 12.46 11.44
CA LYS A 9 1.97 13.76 12.02
C LYS A 9 2.94 14.87 11.64
N GLN A 10 4.24 14.64 11.79
CA GLN A 10 5.27 15.62 11.43
C GLN A 10 5.28 15.91 9.93
N LEU A 11 5.12 14.90 9.08
CA LEU A 11 5.02 15.07 7.63
C LEU A 11 3.82 15.95 7.25
N ALA A 12 2.65 15.70 7.84
CA ALA A 12 1.46 16.50 7.60
C ALA A 12 1.65 17.98 8.00
N GLN A 13 2.29 18.23 9.14
CA GLN A 13 2.64 19.59 9.58
C GLN A 13 3.62 20.26 8.60
N ARG A 14 4.65 19.55 8.14
CA ARG A 14 5.61 20.05 7.17
C ARG A 14 4.96 20.40 5.82
N VAL A 15 4.07 19.55 5.31
CA VAL A 15 3.34 19.83 4.06
C VAL A 15 2.44 21.07 4.21
N LYS A 16 1.77 21.22 5.36
CA LYS A 16 0.97 22.43 5.66
C LYS A 16 1.84 23.69 5.66
N GLN A 17 3.00 23.63 6.31
CA GLN A 17 3.93 24.77 6.34
C GLN A 17 4.50 25.07 4.96
N PHE A 18 4.87 24.06 4.18
CA PHE A 18 5.36 24.20 2.82
C PHE A 18 4.38 24.96 1.92
N ARG A 19 3.10 24.56 1.93
CA ARG A 19 2.02 25.25 1.19
C ARG A 19 1.82 26.70 1.65
N LYS A 20 2.09 27.01 2.93
CA LYS A 20 2.00 28.38 3.46
C LYS A 20 3.17 29.24 2.97
N THR A 21 4.39 28.70 3.04
CA THR A 21 5.64 29.40 2.72
C THR A 21 5.77 29.70 1.23
N TYR A 22 5.52 28.73 0.36
CA TYR A 22 5.78 28.87 -1.08
C TYR A 22 4.48 29.13 -1.84
N LYS A 23 4.51 30.13 -2.74
CA LYS A 23 3.38 30.52 -3.60
C LYS A 23 3.61 30.00 -5.02
N GLY A 24 2.53 29.83 -5.79
CA GLY A 24 2.60 29.38 -7.19
C GLY A 24 2.93 27.89 -7.38
N LEU A 25 2.72 27.05 -6.36
CA LEU A 25 3.09 25.63 -6.38
C LEU A 25 2.26 24.76 -7.34
N GLY A 26 1.17 25.27 -7.92
CA GLY A 26 0.19 24.46 -8.62
C GLY A 26 -0.56 23.55 -7.65
N GLN A 27 -0.15 22.28 -7.55
CA GLN A 27 -0.77 21.27 -6.69
C GLN A 27 0.25 20.67 -5.72
N VAL A 28 -0.12 20.62 -4.45
CA VAL A 28 0.59 19.82 -3.44
C VAL A 28 -0.45 18.92 -2.81
N THR A 29 -0.23 17.63 -2.79
CA THR A 29 -1.18 16.64 -2.28
C THR A 29 -0.49 15.78 -1.22
N LEU A 30 -1.16 15.58 -0.08
CA LEU A 30 -0.74 14.60 0.92
C LEU A 30 -1.67 13.40 0.81
N TYR A 31 -1.12 12.24 0.44
CA TYR A 31 -1.83 10.98 0.36
C TYR A 31 -1.52 10.14 1.59
N ASP A 32 -2.55 9.80 2.36
CA ASP A 32 -2.43 8.99 3.58
C ASP A 32 -2.37 7.50 3.21
N ALA A 33 -1.18 7.07 2.78
CA ALA A 33 -0.92 5.67 2.46
C ALA A 33 -1.17 4.75 3.66
N HIS A 34 -0.85 5.21 4.88
CA HIS A 34 -1.02 4.42 6.11
C HIS A 34 -2.49 4.07 6.33
N LYS A 35 -3.39 5.05 6.20
CA LYS A 35 -4.84 4.83 6.30
C LYS A 35 -5.35 3.84 5.25
N ILE A 36 -5.00 4.03 3.98
CA ILE A 36 -5.51 3.16 2.90
C ILE A 36 -4.95 1.74 3.00
N PHE A 37 -3.71 1.59 3.46
CA PHE A 37 -3.12 0.28 3.70
C PHE A 37 -3.82 -0.46 4.85
N ASN A 38 -4.10 0.23 5.97
CA ASN A 38 -4.84 -0.36 7.09
C ASN A 38 -6.27 -0.73 6.71
N VAL A 39 -6.97 0.10 5.92
CA VAL A 39 -8.30 -0.27 5.39
C VAL A 39 -8.25 -1.58 4.61
N GLN A 40 -7.19 -1.82 3.81
CA GLN A 40 -7.07 -3.08 3.08
C GLN A 40 -6.76 -4.26 3.99
N LEU A 41 -5.93 -4.07 5.03
CA LEU A 41 -5.65 -5.11 6.03
C LEU A 41 -6.92 -5.47 6.83
N ASP A 42 -7.64 -4.46 7.31
CA ASP A 42 -8.87 -4.61 8.09
C ASP A 42 -9.99 -5.30 7.30
N ASN A 43 -9.94 -5.23 5.96
CA ASN A 43 -10.95 -5.78 5.07
C ASN A 43 -10.39 -6.86 4.12
N ALA A 44 -9.25 -7.48 4.47
CA ALA A 44 -8.51 -8.32 3.54
C ALA A 44 -9.34 -9.49 2.99
N GLU A 45 -10.15 -10.14 3.82
CA GLU A 45 -11.03 -11.23 3.42
C GLU A 45 -12.13 -10.74 2.45
N THR A 46 -12.74 -9.58 2.74
CA THR A 46 -13.75 -8.96 1.86
C THR A 46 -13.16 -8.60 0.49
N LEU A 47 -11.87 -8.23 0.48
CA LEU A 47 -11.12 -7.95 -0.75
C LEU A 47 -10.62 -9.21 -1.47
N GLY A 48 -10.89 -10.41 -0.92
CA GLY A 48 -10.57 -11.70 -1.54
C GLY A 48 -9.16 -12.22 -1.27
N PHE A 49 -8.44 -11.63 -0.31
CA PHE A 49 -7.12 -12.14 0.08
C PHE A 49 -7.27 -13.38 0.98
N VAL A 50 -6.58 -14.45 0.62
CA VAL A 50 -6.58 -15.72 1.39
C VAL A 50 -5.64 -15.69 2.58
N ASN A 51 -4.71 -14.73 2.62
CA ASN A 51 -3.79 -14.53 3.73
C ASN A 51 -3.28 -13.08 3.77
N ALA A 52 -3.44 -12.44 4.94
CA ALA A 52 -2.99 -11.07 5.22
C ALA A 52 -1.99 -10.94 6.38
N THR A 53 -1.58 -12.06 6.98
CA THR A 53 -0.67 -12.09 8.15
C THR A 53 0.68 -12.74 7.85
N GLY A 54 0.78 -13.44 6.72
CA GLY A 54 1.98 -14.07 6.22
C GLY A 54 2.01 -14.06 4.69
N TYR A 55 3.00 -14.75 4.14
CA TYR A 55 3.23 -14.84 2.70
C TYR A 55 3.67 -16.26 2.31
N ASN A 56 3.56 -16.58 1.02
CA ASN A 56 4.09 -17.82 0.48
C ASN A 56 5.57 -17.64 0.12
N THR A 57 6.45 -18.38 0.77
CA THR A 57 7.91 -18.29 0.55
C THR A 57 8.32 -18.61 -0.89
N ALA A 58 7.52 -19.39 -1.62
CA ALA A 58 7.76 -19.64 -3.05
C ALA A 58 7.64 -18.37 -3.92
N TYR A 59 6.98 -17.32 -3.44
CA TYR A 59 6.77 -16.05 -4.17
C TYR A 59 7.64 -14.91 -3.64
N GLN A 60 8.37 -15.11 -2.54
CA GLN A 60 9.00 -14.02 -1.78
C GLN A 60 10.04 -13.18 -2.56
N ASN A 61 10.60 -13.75 -3.62
CA ASN A 61 11.58 -13.13 -4.50
C ASN A 61 10.97 -12.63 -5.83
N GLY A 62 9.64 -12.49 -5.88
CA GLY A 62 8.90 -12.13 -7.07
C GLY A 62 8.36 -13.35 -7.83
N THR A 63 7.52 -13.06 -8.82
CA THR A 63 6.87 -14.06 -9.67
C THR A 63 6.94 -13.65 -11.14
N PRO A 64 6.88 -14.58 -12.10
CA PRO A 64 6.83 -14.27 -13.53
C PRO A 64 5.63 -13.39 -13.96
N GLY A 65 4.57 -13.36 -13.16
CA GLY A 65 3.38 -12.55 -13.41
C GLY A 65 2.43 -12.52 -12.22
N SER A 66 1.44 -11.63 -12.26
CA SER A 66 0.49 -11.40 -11.17
C SER A 66 -0.46 -12.57 -10.89
N THR A 67 -0.63 -13.48 -11.84
CA THR A 67 -1.45 -14.70 -11.70
C THR A 67 -0.62 -15.96 -11.55
N TYR A 68 0.70 -15.83 -11.41
CA TYR A 68 1.59 -16.99 -11.26
C TYR A 68 1.20 -17.83 -10.04
N GLN A 69 1.24 -19.14 -10.22
CA GLN A 69 0.86 -20.12 -9.21
C GLN A 69 1.87 -21.27 -9.23
N VAL A 70 2.22 -21.75 -8.03
CA VAL A 70 2.97 -23.01 -7.87
C VAL A 70 2.00 -24.09 -7.42
N ALA A 71 2.27 -25.34 -7.78
CA ALA A 71 1.41 -26.47 -7.40
C ALA A 71 1.17 -26.48 -5.88
N GLY A 72 -0.08 -26.70 -5.47
CA GLY A 72 -0.48 -26.71 -4.06
C GLY A 72 -0.69 -25.33 -3.41
N SER A 73 -0.43 -24.23 -4.12
CA SER A 73 -0.67 -22.86 -3.63
C SER A 73 -1.80 -22.17 -4.39
N LYS A 74 -2.34 -21.08 -3.84
CA LYS A 74 -3.19 -20.14 -4.59
C LYS A 74 -2.33 -19.25 -5.50
N PRO A 75 -2.90 -18.60 -6.53
CA PRO A 75 -2.17 -17.59 -7.30
C PRO A 75 -1.60 -16.49 -6.39
N VAL A 76 -0.45 -15.92 -6.75
CA VAL A 76 0.20 -14.86 -5.96
C VAL A 76 -0.72 -13.66 -5.71
N SER A 77 -1.61 -13.32 -6.65
CA SER A 77 -2.62 -12.25 -6.49
C SER A 77 -3.64 -12.50 -5.37
N SER A 78 -3.78 -13.74 -4.89
CA SER A 78 -4.68 -14.06 -3.78
C SER A 78 -4.06 -13.78 -2.41
N TYR A 79 -2.76 -13.48 -2.32
CA TYR A 79 -2.09 -13.16 -1.06
C TYR A 79 -1.97 -11.64 -0.91
N PHE A 80 -2.03 -11.13 0.32
CA PHE A 80 -1.79 -9.72 0.58
C PHE A 80 -0.30 -9.38 0.50
N TRP A 81 0.54 -10.23 1.11
CA TRP A 81 1.99 -10.04 1.20
C TRP A 81 2.74 -10.91 0.21
N LEU A 82 3.72 -10.32 -0.47
CA LEU A 82 4.69 -11.02 -1.30
C LEU A 82 5.81 -11.60 -0.43
N ASN A 83 6.33 -10.79 0.50
CA ASN A 83 7.36 -11.17 1.48
C ASN A 83 7.13 -10.40 2.80
N SER A 84 8.11 -10.39 3.70
CA SER A 84 8.00 -9.75 5.02
C SER A 84 7.89 -8.22 4.98
N LEU A 85 7.89 -7.59 3.81
CA LEU A 85 7.82 -6.14 3.65
C LEU A 85 6.90 -5.70 2.50
N HIS A 86 6.96 -6.38 1.35
CA HIS A 86 6.28 -5.95 0.13
C HIS A 86 4.91 -6.59 0.02
N PRO A 87 3.87 -5.81 -0.33
CA PRO A 87 2.57 -6.37 -0.66
C PRO A 87 2.55 -6.91 -2.10
N THR A 88 1.48 -7.61 -2.48
CA THR A 88 1.32 -8.12 -3.85
C THR A 88 0.71 -7.07 -4.79
N PHE A 89 0.67 -7.41 -6.08
CA PHE A 89 0.14 -6.56 -7.15
C PHE A 89 -1.29 -6.05 -6.88
N GLY A 90 -2.16 -6.88 -6.28
CA GLY A 90 -3.55 -6.50 -6.00
C GLY A 90 -3.66 -5.35 -5.00
N VAL A 91 -2.82 -5.37 -3.96
CA VAL A 91 -2.73 -4.28 -2.98
C VAL A 91 -2.16 -3.01 -3.63
N HIS A 92 -1.12 -3.15 -4.44
CA HIS A 92 -0.55 -2.02 -5.20
C HIS A 92 -1.57 -1.37 -6.14
N ASP A 93 -2.43 -2.16 -6.79
CA ASP A 93 -3.45 -1.69 -7.72
C ASP A 93 -4.58 -0.92 -7.00
N ILE A 94 -5.00 -1.36 -5.81
CA ILE A 94 -5.93 -0.60 -4.96
C ILE A 94 -5.30 0.73 -4.52
N MET A 95 -4.04 0.72 -4.09
CA MET A 95 -3.30 1.94 -3.72
C MET A 95 -3.18 2.91 -4.89
N ALA A 96 -2.86 2.41 -6.09
CA ALA A 96 -2.75 3.22 -7.30
C ALA A 96 -4.08 3.89 -7.67
N ARG A 97 -5.20 3.15 -7.59
CA ARG A 97 -6.54 3.70 -7.79
C ARG A 97 -6.88 4.78 -6.77
N ALA A 98 -6.57 4.56 -5.49
CA ALA A 98 -6.81 5.56 -4.45
C ALA A 98 -6.00 6.86 -4.69
N ILE A 99 -4.75 6.74 -5.11
CA ILE A 99 -3.93 7.90 -5.52
C ILE A 99 -4.57 8.59 -6.73
N SER A 100 -5.00 7.83 -7.74
CA SER A 100 -5.66 8.39 -8.92
C SER A 100 -6.90 9.23 -8.55
N THR A 101 -7.74 8.76 -7.62
CA THR A 101 -8.91 9.51 -7.13
C THR A 101 -8.52 10.81 -6.43
N VAL A 102 -7.39 10.83 -5.72
CA VAL A 102 -6.91 12.05 -5.02
C VAL A 102 -6.30 13.07 -6.00
N LEU A 103 -5.81 12.62 -7.15
CA LEU A 103 -5.18 13.47 -8.17
C LEU A 103 -6.11 13.91 -9.30
N SER A 104 -7.31 13.32 -9.41
CA SER A 104 -8.34 13.68 -10.40
C SER A 104 -9.08 14.95 -9.99
#